data_AF-A0A7U9SXZ2-F1
#
_entry.id   AF-A0A7U9SXZ2-F1
#
_cell.length_a   1.000
_cell.length_b   1.000
_cell.length_c   1.000
_cell.angle_alpha   90.00
_cell.angle_beta   90.00
_cell.angle_gamma   90.00
#
_symmetry.space_group_name_H-M   'P 1'
#
loop_
_entity.id
_entity.type
_entity.pdbx_description
1 polymer ?
#
loop_
_entity_poly.entity_id
_entity_poly.type
_entity_poly.pdbx_seq_one_letter_code
_entity_poly.pdbx_strand_id
1 'polypeptide(L)'
;MTRKTYFSEVTWTKDYFPESCGGDRQKILAMKEKGDDSMRYMWLDEYLLGKAGVTKDLQKDWNWIRYQIGGKMFAAVCLGEDDEPYYITLKLEPLEGEFLRQQYEDIVPGYYCNKQYWNSIKPDGNVPDELLKDLLAKSYLLVLAAFPKKKQRELLGVSVCGMDCTKCAFHGKDCKGCNEIDGKVFHAPQGKACSIYRCCANKHRYTNCGNCADVPCEIWKMTRDPSMTDSKFEASIQERIDHLKGVSPYGV
;
A
#
# COMPACT_ATOMS: atom_id res chain seq x y z
N MET A 1 17.91 -30.16 -30.25
CA MET A 1 16.65 -30.23 -29.47
C MET A 1 16.40 -28.88 -28.84
N THR A 2 15.28 -28.30 -29.24
CA THR A 2 14.78 -26.94 -28.97
C THR A 2 14.31 -26.71 -27.54
N ARG A 3 14.58 -25.52 -26.99
CA ARG A 3 13.59 -24.69 -26.29
C ARG A 3 13.95 -23.22 -26.50
N LYS A 4 13.18 -22.56 -27.39
CA LYS A 4 13.17 -21.11 -27.59
C LYS A 4 12.55 -20.46 -26.36
N THR A 5 13.27 -19.53 -25.74
CA THR A 5 12.74 -18.60 -24.74
C THR A 5 12.08 -17.42 -25.45
N TYR A 6 10.75 -17.32 -25.36
CA TYR A 6 10.01 -16.11 -25.74
C TYR A 6 10.10 -15.12 -24.57
N PHE A 7 11.09 -14.23 -24.62
CA PHE A 7 11.02 -12.93 -23.94
C PHE A 7 10.60 -11.93 -25.01
N SER A 8 9.35 -11.50 -24.99
CA SER A 8 8.91 -10.34 -25.77
C SER A 8 9.32 -9.08 -25.02
N GLU A 9 10.35 -8.42 -25.55
CA GLU A 9 10.69 -7.04 -25.24
C GLU A 9 9.52 -6.15 -25.68
N VAL A 10 8.78 -5.58 -24.72
CA VAL A 10 7.91 -4.44 -24.98
C VAL A 10 8.68 -3.21 -24.54
N THR A 11 9.33 -2.59 -25.52
CA THR A 11 9.95 -1.27 -25.37
C THR A 11 8.86 -0.24 -25.15
N TRP A 12 8.86 0.40 -23.98
CA TRP A 12 8.03 1.57 -23.69
C TRP A 12 8.54 2.76 -24.52
N THR A 13 8.06 2.90 -25.75
CA THR A 13 8.30 4.09 -26.57
C THR A 13 7.38 5.24 -26.14
N LYS A 14 7.92 6.44 -26.21
CA LYS A 14 7.53 7.69 -25.54
C LYS A 14 6.29 8.40 -26.09
N ASP A 15 5.44 7.75 -26.87
CA ASP A 15 4.43 8.45 -27.66
C ASP A 15 3.03 8.15 -27.17
N TYR A 16 2.62 8.76 -26.04
CA TYR A 16 1.21 9.06 -25.73
C TYR A 16 1.13 10.04 -24.55
N PHE A 17 1.52 11.29 -24.78
CA PHE A 17 1.20 12.41 -23.88
C PHE A 17 0.60 13.55 -24.73
N PRO A 18 -0.74 13.70 -24.75
CA PRO A 18 -1.35 14.94 -25.21
C PRO A 18 -1.24 16.01 -24.11
N GLU A 19 -0.80 17.22 -24.49
CA GLU A 19 -0.59 18.41 -23.64
C GLU A 19 -1.89 19.04 -23.07
N SER A 20 -2.87 18.26 -22.64
CA SER A 20 -4.14 18.79 -22.09
C SER A 20 -4.36 18.40 -20.63
N CYS A 21 -3.36 18.62 -19.77
CA CYS A 21 -3.42 18.41 -18.32
C CYS A 21 -4.17 19.52 -17.54
N GLY A 22 -5.11 20.23 -18.16
CA GLY A 22 -5.87 21.32 -17.51
C GLY A 22 -7.18 20.89 -16.84
N GLY A 23 -7.81 19.78 -17.28
CA GLY A 23 -9.16 19.40 -16.85
C GLY A 23 -9.24 18.45 -15.64
N ASP A 24 -8.13 17.80 -15.30
CA ASP A 24 -8.11 16.70 -14.32
C ASP A 24 -8.28 17.16 -12.88
N ARG A 25 -7.81 18.38 -12.57
CA ARG A 25 -7.99 18.98 -11.23
C ARG A 25 -9.42 19.48 -11.03
N GLN A 26 -10.04 20.03 -12.07
CA GLN A 26 -11.35 20.68 -12.00
C GLN A 26 -12.49 19.68 -11.79
N LYS A 27 -12.41 18.46 -12.34
CA LYS A 27 -13.41 17.41 -12.07
C LYS A 27 -13.31 16.87 -10.64
N ILE A 28 -12.10 16.60 -10.16
CA ILE A 28 -11.86 16.16 -8.76
C ILE A 28 -12.27 17.27 -7.77
N LEU A 29 -12.08 18.54 -8.13
CA LEU A 29 -12.51 19.69 -7.33
C LEU A 29 -14.04 19.91 -7.41
N ALA A 30 -14.67 19.70 -8.57
CA ALA A 30 -16.12 19.83 -8.73
C ALA A 30 -16.91 18.79 -7.92
N MET A 31 -16.36 17.58 -7.74
CA MET A 31 -16.92 16.57 -6.82
C MET A 31 -16.81 17.00 -5.35
N LYS A 32 -15.88 17.90 -4.99
CA LYS A 32 -15.79 18.49 -3.64
C LYS A 32 -16.74 19.67 -3.44
N GLU A 33 -17.14 20.35 -4.51
CA GLU A 33 -17.97 21.57 -4.49
C GLU A 33 -19.47 21.28 -4.58
N LYS A 34 -19.89 20.17 -5.19
CA LYS A 34 -21.23 19.61 -5.01
C LYS A 34 -21.24 18.84 -3.69
N GLY A 35 -22.05 19.24 -2.71
CA GLY A 35 -22.21 18.50 -1.46
C GLY A 35 -22.50 17.02 -1.76
N ASP A 36 -21.63 16.14 -1.25
CA ASP A 36 -21.60 14.70 -1.48
C ASP A 36 -22.77 14.01 -0.76
N ASP A 37 -23.93 13.92 -1.43
CA ASP A 37 -25.07 13.10 -1.02
C ASP A 37 -25.21 11.84 -1.90
N SER A 38 -24.21 11.55 -2.75
CA SER A 38 -24.28 10.53 -3.81
C SER A 38 -23.90 9.11 -3.37
N MET A 39 -23.13 8.98 -2.28
CA MET A 39 -22.63 7.69 -1.79
C MET A 39 -22.59 7.68 -0.26
N ARG A 40 -23.11 6.61 0.36
CA ARG A 40 -23.16 6.43 1.82
C ARG A 40 -21.77 6.55 2.47
N TYR A 41 -20.74 6.05 1.79
CA TYR A 41 -19.39 5.90 2.32
C TYR A 41 -18.50 7.13 2.09
N MET A 42 -18.95 8.32 2.52
CA MET A 42 -18.23 9.60 2.32
C MET A 42 -16.79 9.60 2.87
N TRP A 43 -16.49 8.71 3.83
CA TRP A 43 -15.15 8.54 4.42
C TRP A 43 -14.15 7.79 3.52
N LEU A 44 -14.61 7.19 2.41
CA LEU A 44 -13.82 6.24 1.62
C LEU A 44 -12.54 6.88 1.05
N ASP A 45 -12.64 8.08 0.50
CA ASP A 45 -11.51 8.74 -0.15
C ASP A 45 -10.39 9.06 0.85
N GLU A 46 -10.76 9.69 1.98
CA GLU A 46 -9.83 10.02 3.05
C GLU A 46 -9.20 8.75 3.65
N TYR A 47 -10.01 7.72 3.90
CA TYR A 47 -9.54 6.46 4.45
C TYR A 47 -8.51 5.76 3.55
N LEU A 48 -8.75 5.74 2.23
CA LEU A 48 -7.84 5.09 1.27
C LEU A 48 -6.58 5.92 1.01
N LEU A 49 -6.71 7.23 0.86
CA LEU A 49 -5.57 8.13 0.67
C LEU A 49 -4.70 8.26 1.93
N GLY A 50 -5.24 7.96 3.11
CA GLY A 50 -4.49 7.88 4.35
C GLY A 50 -3.54 6.67 4.43
N LYS A 51 -3.66 5.67 3.55
CA LYS A 51 -2.78 4.50 3.52
C LYS A 51 -1.47 4.81 2.80
N ALA A 52 -0.36 4.30 3.35
CA ALA A 52 0.98 4.53 2.81
C ALA A 52 1.10 4.10 1.34
N GLY A 53 1.70 4.95 0.51
CA GLY A 53 1.97 4.64 -0.90
C GLY A 53 0.73 4.53 -1.80
N VAL A 54 -0.46 4.88 -1.30
CA VAL A 54 -1.67 4.92 -2.12
C VAL A 54 -1.66 6.15 -3.02
N THR A 55 -2.07 5.93 -4.25
CA THR A 55 -2.28 6.94 -5.29
C THR A 55 -3.69 6.79 -5.85
N LYS A 56 -4.23 7.89 -6.37
CA LYS A 56 -5.57 7.95 -6.97
C LYS A 56 -5.51 8.56 -8.36
N ASP A 57 -6.23 7.97 -9.30
CA ASP A 57 -6.45 8.52 -10.64
C ASP A 57 -7.87 8.26 -11.15
N LEU A 58 -8.23 8.92 -12.25
CA LEU A 58 -9.44 8.64 -13.01
C LEU A 58 -9.06 7.89 -14.29
N GLN A 59 -9.52 6.64 -14.41
CA GLN A 59 -9.46 5.92 -15.67
C GLN A 59 -10.64 6.34 -16.56
N LYS A 60 -10.37 7.28 -17.46
CA LYS A 60 -11.39 7.94 -18.29
C LYS A 60 -12.15 6.96 -19.18
N ASP A 61 -11.46 5.97 -19.73
CA ASP A 61 -12.07 5.00 -20.65
C ASP A 61 -13.14 4.13 -19.98
N TRP A 62 -13.05 3.95 -18.65
CA TRP A 62 -13.98 3.11 -17.87
C TRP A 62 -14.90 3.94 -16.98
N ASN A 63 -14.63 5.24 -16.86
CA ASN A 63 -15.20 6.15 -15.87
C ASN A 63 -15.00 5.69 -14.41
N TRP A 64 -13.79 5.23 -14.06
CA TRP A 64 -13.51 4.70 -12.72
C TRP A 64 -12.48 5.54 -11.96
N ILE A 65 -12.80 5.89 -10.72
CA ILE A 65 -11.83 6.45 -9.78
C ILE A 65 -11.09 5.29 -9.14
N ARG A 66 -9.80 5.12 -9.44
CA ARG A 66 -9.02 3.97 -8.98
C ARG A 66 -8.08 4.35 -7.85
N TYR A 67 -8.00 3.46 -6.86
CA TYR A 67 -7.02 3.51 -5.79
C TYR A 67 -5.97 2.43 -6.03
N GLN A 68 -4.71 2.86 -6.04
CA GLN A 68 -3.60 2.05 -6.50
C GLN A 68 -2.42 2.14 -5.54
N ILE A 69 -1.65 1.04 -5.43
CA ILE A 69 -0.33 1.03 -4.79
C ILE A 69 0.70 0.49 -5.78
N GLY A 70 1.76 1.27 -6.01
CA GLY A 70 2.81 0.92 -6.97
C GLY A 70 2.28 0.66 -8.39
N GLY A 71 1.25 1.41 -8.82
CA GLY A 71 0.59 1.26 -10.12
C GLY A 71 -0.31 0.03 -10.26
N LYS A 72 -0.61 -0.69 -9.17
CA LYS A 72 -1.61 -1.77 -9.16
C LYS A 72 -2.86 -1.35 -8.41
N MET A 73 -4.00 -1.44 -9.08
CA MET A 73 -5.31 -1.19 -8.49
C MET A 73 -5.65 -2.22 -7.41
N PHE A 74 -6.20 -1.74 -6.30
CA PHE A 74 -6.76 -2.58 -5.24
C PHE A 74 -8.21 -2.21 -4.92
N ALA A 75 -8.64 -0.99 -5.23
CA ALA A 75 -10.04 -0.59 -5.14
C ALA A 75 -10.38 0.41 -6.24
N ALA A 76 -11.66 0.52 -6.60
CA ALA A 76 -12.14 1.60 -7.44
C ALA A 76 -13.60 1.95 -7.13
N VAL A 77 -13.96 3.22 -7.29
CA VAL A 77 -15.35 3.67 -7.41
C VAL A 77 -15.67 3.70 -8.90
N CYS A 78 -16.60 2.84 -9.32
CA CYS A 78 -17.09 2.73 -10.69
C CYS A 78 -18.25 3.72 -10.84
N LEU A 79 -18.14 4.67 -11.76
CA LEU A 79 -19.18 5.68 -12.00
C LEU A 79 -20.09 5.25 -13.14
N GLY A 80 -21.36 5.66 -13.07
CA GLY A 80 -22.34 5.55 -14.16
C GLY A 80 -22.07 6.55 -15.29
N GLU A 81 -22.99 6.59 -16.26
CA GLU A 81 -22.94 7.57 -17.37
C GLU A 81 -23.22 9.01 -16.91
N ASP A 82 -23.92 9.15 -15.79
CA ASP A 82 -24.26 10.40 -15.10
C ASP A 82 -23.18 10.85 -14.10
N ASP A 83 -22.02 10.19 -14.09
CA ASP A 83 -20.92 10.38 -13.14
C ASP A 83 -21.30 10.05 -11.67
N GLU A 84 -22.42 9.36 -11.43
CA GLU A 84 -22.83 8.94 -10.09
C GLU A 84 -22.16 7.60 -9.68
N PRO A 85 -21.78 7.41 -8.40
CA PRO A 85 -21.23 6.14 -7.93
C PRO A 85 -22.20 4.98 -8.17
N TYR A 86 -21.75 3.97 -8.91
CA TYR A 86 -22.53 2.77 -9.22
C TYR A 86 -22.06 1.55 -8.42
N TYR A 87 -20.75 1.38 -8.26
CA TYR A 87 -20.17 0.32 -7.43
C TYR A 87 -18.84 0.74 -6.80
N ILE A 88 -18.57 0.21 -5.62
CA ILE A 88 -17.22 0.18 -5.04
C ILE A 88 -16.65 -1.21 -5.29
N THR A 89 -15.65 -1.35 -6.16
CA THR A 89 -15.02 -2.65 -6.44
C THR A 89 -13.71 -2.80 -5.68
N LEU A 90 -13.48 -3.98 -5.11
CA LEU A 90 -12.25 -4.30 -4.37
C LEU A 90 -11.88 -5.78 -4.52
N LYS A 91 -10.63 -6.10 -4.19
CA LYS A 91 -10.08 -7.45 -4.29
C LYS A 91 -10.11 -8.16 -2.94
N LEU A 92 -10.52 -9.43 -2.92
CA LEU A 92 -10.50 -10.30 -1.74
C LEU A 92 -9.89 -11.67 -2.08
N GLU A 93 -9.59 -12.44 -1.05
CA GLU A 93 -9.33 -13.87 -1.21
C GLU A 93 -10.61 -14.59 -1.68
N PRO A 94 -10.52 -15.61 -2.56
CA PRO A 94 -11.70 -16.18 -3.20
C PRO A 94 -12.77 -16.71 -2.26
N LEU A 95 -12.37 -17.46 -1.22
CA LEU A 95 -13.30 -18.05 -0.25
C LEU A 95 -13.98 -16.99 0.62
N GLU A 96 -13.27 -15.91 0.97
CA GLU A 96 -13.84 -14.80 1.73
C GLU A 96 -14.84 -14.02 0.88
N GLY A 97 -14.49 -13.72 -0.36
CA GLY A 97 -15.40 -13.06 -1.30
C GLY A 97 -16.67 -13.89 -1.54
N GLU A 98 -16.54 -15.21 -1.73
CA GLU A 98 -17.69 -16.10 -1.86
C GLU A 98 -18.59 -16.09 -0.63
N PHE A 99 -18.02 -16.22 0.56
CA PHE A 99 -18.76 -16.16 1.82
C PHE A 99 -19.52 -14.84 1.96
N LEU A 100 -18.87 -13.71 1.74
CA LEU A 100 -19.49 -12.38 1.90
C LEU A 100 -20.65 -12.14 0.93
N ARG A 101 -20.55 -12.62 -0.32
CA ARG A 101 -21.65 -12.54 -1.29
C ARG A 101 -22.87 -13.38 -0.89
N GLN A 102 -22.70 -14.40 -0.05
CA GLN A 102 -23.83 -15.16 0.51
C GLN A 102 -24.46 -14.45 1.72
N GLN A 103 -23.68 -13.65 2.45
CA GLN A 103 -24.15 -12.96 3.66
C GLN A 103 -24.78 -11.59 3.37
N TYR A 104 -24.34 -10.90 2.32
CA TYR A 104 -24.77 -9.54 2.00
C TYR A 104 -25.25 -9.45 0.55
N GLU A 105 -26.52 -9.10 0.33
CA GLU A 105 -27.10 -8.89 -1.01
C GLU A 105 -26.46 -7.71 -1.77
N ASP A 106 -25.85 -6.79 -1.04
CA ASP A 106 -25.16 -5.62 -1.59
C ASP A 106 -23.72 -5.90 -2.01
N ILE A 107 -23.20 -7.09 -1.71
CA ILE A 107 -21.89 -7.55 -2.17
C ILE A 107 -22.13 -8.53 -3.32
N VAL A 108 -21.74 -8.13 -4.53
CA VAL A 108 -21.94 -8.91 -5.75
C VAL A 108 -20.59 -9.27 -6.40
N PRO A 109 -20.55 -10.22 -7.34
CA PRO A 109 -19.32 -10.51 -8.09
C PRO A 109 -18.80 -9.25 -8.80
N GLY A 110 -17.47 -9.10 -8.88
CA GLY A 110 -16.82 -7.89 -9.37
C GLY A 110 -17.30 -7.43 -10.75
N TYR A 111 -17.75 -6.18 -10.82
CA TYR A 111 -18.20 -5.51 -12.03
C TYR A 111 -17.04 -5.35 -13.02
N TYR A 112 -17.21 -5.81 -14.28
CA TYR A 112 -16.16 -5.89 -15.32
C TYR A 112 -14.80 -6.48 -14.89
N CYS A 113 -14.75 -7.22 -13.78
CA CYS A 113 -13.52 -7.77 -13.22
C CYS A 113 -13.59 -9.31 -13.14
N ASN A 114 -12.45 -9.93 -12.78
CA ASN A 114 -12.42 -11.36 -12.47
C ASN A 114 -13.22 -11.64 -11.19
N LYS A 115 -14.41 -12.23 -11.36
CA LYS A 115 -15.41 -12.52 -10.32
C LYS A 115 -14.93 -13.46 -9.21
N GLN A 116 -13.82 -14.18 -9.41
CA GLN A 116 -13.22 -15.01 -8.38
C GLN A 116 -12.52 -14.18 -7.30
N TYR A 117 -11.90 -13.07 -7.69
CA TYR A 117 -11.06 -12.26 -6.80
C TYR A 117 -11.64 -10.88 -6.52
N TRP A 118 -12.46 -10.35 -7.41
CA TRP A 118 -13.04 -9.02 -7.30
C TRP A 118 -14.50 -9.10 -6.89
N ASN A 119 -14.90 -8.18 -6.03
CA ASN A 119 -16.24 -8.03 -5.49
C ASN A 119 -16.65 -6.57 -5.66
N SER A 120 -17.93 -6.33 -5.90
CA SER A 120 -18.50 -4.98 -6.02
C SER A 120 -19.53 -4.79 -4.93
N ILE A 121 -19.45 -3.65 -4.25
CA ILE A 121 -20.32 -3.24 -3.16
C ILE A 121 -21.21 -2.10 -3.66
N LYS A 122 -22.52 -2.18 -3.42
CA LYS A 122 -23.42 -1.06 -3.74
C LYS A 122 -23.09 0.17 -2.87
N PRO A 123 -22.96 1.36 -3.48
CA PRO A 123 -22.54 2.58 -2.77
C PRO A 123 -23.59 3.13 -1.79
N ASP A 124 -24.85 2.71 -1.93
CA ASP A 124 -26.01 3.05 -1.10
C ASP A 124 -26.50 1.85 -0.25
N GLY A 125 -25.75 0.74 -0.24
CA GLY A 125 -26.14 -0.50 0.42
C GLY A 125 -26.00 -0.50 1.95
N ASN A 126 -26.27 -1.66 2.54
CA ASN A 126 -26.29 -1.90 3.98
C ASN A 126 -25.02 -2.56 4.54
N VAL A 127 -23.94 -2.66 3.74
CA VAL A 127 -22.67 -3.18 4.26
C VAL A 127 -22.16 -2.23 5.35
N PRO A 128 -21.92 -2.71 6.58
CA PRO A 128 -21.46 -1.85 7.67
C PRO A 128 -20.13 -1.19 7.35
N ASP A 129 -19.98 0.07 7.77
CA ASP A 129 -18.79 0.88 7.51
C ASP A 129 -17.49 0.20 7.96
N GLU A 130 -17.48 -0.38 9.16
CA GLU A 130 -16.31 -1.09 9.69
C GLU A 130 -15.97 -2.36 8.89
N LEU A 131 -16.99 -3.05 8.35
CA LEU A 131 -16.75 -4.17 7.45
C LEU A 131 -16.14 -3.67 6.14
N LEU A 132 -16.68 -2.64 5.50
CA LEU A 132 -16.12 -2.13 4.25
C LEU A 132 -14.69 -1.61 4.43
N LYS A 133 -14.37 -0.94 5.55
CA LYS A 133 -12.99 -0.54 5.89
C LYS A 133 -12.07 -1.76 5.99
N ASP A 134 -12.49 -2.83 6.65
CA ASP A 134 -11.72 -4.07 6.75
C ASP A 134 -11.49 -4.70 5.37
N LEU A 135 -12.52 -4.80 4.52
CA LEU A 135 -12.39 -5.33 3.16
C LEU A 135 -11.43 -4.49 2.30
N LEU A 136 -11.51 -3.17 2.39
CA LEU A 136 -10.60 -2.25 1.71
C LEU A 136 -9.17 -2.38 2.22
N ALA A 137 -8.97 -2.55 3.53
CA ALA A 137 -7.67 -2.81 4.13
C ALA A 137 -7.09 -4.14 3.64
N LYS A 138 -7.87 -5.22 3.64
CA LYS A 138 -7.48 -6.53 3.12
C LYS A 138 -7.11 -6.46 1.65
N SER A 139 -7.89 -5.77 0.83
CA SER A 139 -7.59 -5.57 -0.59
C SER A 139 -6.24 -4.87 -0.81
N TYR A 140 -6.01 -3.78 -0.08
CA TYR A 140 -4.74 -3.05 -0.09
C TYR A 140 -3.56 -3.96 0.28
N LEU A 141 -3.69 -4.73 1.37
CA LEU A 141 -2.65 -5.64 1.86
C LEU A 141 -2.38 -6.79 0.89
N LEU A 142 -3.42 -7.35 0.26
CA LEU A 142 -3.31 -8.42 -0.73
C LEU A 142 -2.51 -7.96 -1.96
N VAL A 143 -2.82 -6.76 -2.47
CA VAL A 143 -2.08 -6.19 -3.62
C VAL A 143 -0.65 -5.81 -3.23
N LEU A 144 -0.43 -5.23 -2.05
CA LEU A 144 0.90 -4.95 -1.51
C LEU A 144 1.74 -6.24 -1.36
N ALA A 145 1.16 -7.30 -0.82
CA ALA A 145 1.83 -8.58 -0.59
C ALA A 145 2.32 -9.24 -1.90
N ALA A 146 1.68 -8.95 -3.03
CA ALA A 146 2.06 -9.45 -4.35
C ALA A 146 3.34 -8.83 -4.94
N PHE A 147 3.89 -7.77 -4.32
CA PHE A 147 5.17 -7.20 -4.73
C PHE A 147 6.37 -7.90 -4.04
N PRO A 148 7.58 -7.87 -4.63
CA PRO A 148 8.79 -8.27 -3.91
C PRO A 148 8.99 -7.47 -2.62
N LYS A 149 9.53 -8.11 -1.57
CA LYS A 149 9.73 -7.50 -0.23
C LYS A 149 10.51 -6.17 -0.27
N LYS A 150 11.49 -6.06 -1.18
CA LYS A 150 12.23 -4.81 -1.44
C LYS A 150 11.30 -3.69 -1.92
N LYS A 151 10.42 -3.99 -2.89
CA LYS A 151 9.45 -3.04 -3.44
C LYS A 151 8.35 -2.69 -2.43
N GLN A 152 7.92 -3.64 -1.60
CA GLN A 152 6.98 -3.36 -0.51
C GLN A 152 7.52 -2.26 0.43
N ARG A 153 8.76 -2.40 0.93
CA ARG A 153 9.39 -1.37 1.78
C ARG A 153 9.50 -0.01 1.10
N GLU A 154 9.87 0.00 -0.18
CA GLU A 154 9.96 1.23 -0.98
C GLU A 154 8.61 1.94 -1.05
N LEU A 155 7.53 1.21 -1.40
CA LEU A 155 6.18 1.75 -1.51
C LEU A 155 5.64 2.26 -0.17
N LEU A 156 5.99 1.58 0.92
CA LEU A 156 5.60 1.97 2.27
C LEU A 156 6.40 3.15 2.82
N GLY A 157 7.56 3.49 2.22
CA GLY A 157 8.45 4.53 2.75
C GLY A 157 9.14 4.16 4.08
N VAL A 158 9.01 2.90 4.52
CA VAL A 158 9.49 2.43 5.82
C VAL A 158 10.61 1.41 5.64
N SER A 159 11.71 1.62 6.37
CA SER A 159 12.85 0.70 6.42
C SER A 159 12.52 -0.61 7.15
N VAL A 160 13.41 -1.61 7.04
CA VAL A 160 13.28 -2.88 7.78
C VAL A 160 13.12 -2.70 9.29
N CYS A 161 13.63 -1.60 9.83
CA CYS A 161 13.71 -1.34 11.25
C CYS A 161 12.65 -0.31 11.73
N GLY A 162 11.68 0.08 10.89
CA GLY A 162 10.62 1.00 11.27
C GLY A 162 10.97 2.48 11.17
N MET A 163 12.17 2.84 10.69
CA MET A 163 12.49 4.23 10.36
C MET A 163 11.70 4.66 9.13
N ASP A 164 11.02 5.81 9.23
CA ASP A 164 10.38 6.51 8.12
C ASP A 164 11.47 7.22 7.29
N CYS A 165 11.76 6.66 6.12
CA CYS A 165 12.79 7.22 5.24
C CYS A 165 12.35 8.55 4.61
N THR A 166 11.04 8.84 4.54
CA THR A 166 10.51 10.08 3.95
C THR A 166 10.74 11.30 4.85
N LYS A 167 10.87 11.08 6.16
CA LYS A 167 11.13 12.13 7.17
C LYS A 167 12.58 12.17 7.64
N CYS A 168 13.43 11.24 7.17
CA CYS A 168 14.81 11.14 7.63
C CYS A 168 15.71 12.19 6.96
N ALA A 169 16.35 13.05 7.75
CA ALA A 169 17.22 14.11 7.25
C ALA A 169 18.43 13.63 6.42
N PHE A 170 18.85 12.37 6.62
CA PHE A 170 19.97 11.76 5.90
C PHE A 170 19.54 11.10 4.58
N HIS A 171 18.28 10.70 4.45
CA HIS A 171 17.83 9.95 3.28
C HIS A 171 17.88 10.81 2.02
N GLY A 172 18.48 10.30 0.94
CA GLY A 172 18.69 11.01 -0.31
C GLY A 172 19.88 11.99 -0.32
N LYS A 173 20.50 12.26 0.84
CA LYS A 173 21.74 13.06 0.96
C LYS A 173 22.91 12.14 1.27
N ASP A 174 23.10 11.82 2.55
CA ASP A 174 24.21 11.01 3.05
C ASP A 174 23.84 9.52 3.15
N CYS A 175 22.55 9.19 3.07
CA CYS A 175 22.03 7.82 3.14
C CYS A 175 21.20 7.51 1.90
N LYS A 176 21.61 6.48 1.14
CA LYS A 176 20.83 5.95 0.00
C LYS A 176 19.65 5.07 0.42
N GLY A 177 19.43 4.90 1.73
CA GLY A 177 18.40 4.03 2.30
C GLY A 177 18.83 2.56 2.33
N CYS A 178 18.58 1.89 3.46
CA CYS A 178 19.02 0.50 3.67
C CYS A 178 18.52 -0.49 2.60
N ASN A 179 17.42 -0.15 1.91
CA ASN A 179 16.85 -0.95 0.84
C ASN A 179 17.76 -1.00 -0.41
N GLU A 180 18.49 0.08 -0.71
CA GLU A 180 19.34 0.19 -1.90
C GLU A 180 20.78 -0.25 -1.67
N ILE A 181 21.25 -0.17 -0.43
CA ILE A 181 22.62 -0.52 -0.05
C ILE A 181 22.71 -1.83 0.73
N ASP A 182 21.70 -2.69 0.65
CA ASP A 182 21.63 -3.98 1.34
C ASP A 182 21.96 -3.90 2.84
N GLY A 183 21.42 -2.87 3.50
CA GLY A 183 21.63 -2.61 4.92
C GLY A 183 23.02 -2.06 5.29
N LYS A 184 23.92 -1.79 4.34
CA LYS A 184 25.27 -1.24 4.56
C LYS A 184 25.26 0.26 4.83
N VAL A 185 24.39 0.69 5.74
CA VAL A 185 24.21 2.08 6.18
C VAL A 185 25.46 2.61 6.89
N PHE A 186 25.59 3.95 6.97
CA PHE A 186 26.79 4.61 7.49
C PHE A 186 27.18 4.22 8.93
N HIS A 187 26.19 3.83 9.75
CA HIS A 187 26.40 3.41 11.14
C HIS A 187 26.56 1.89 11.29
N ALA A 188 26.63 1.13 10.19
CA ALA A 188 26.95 -0.29 10.20
C ALA A 188 28.48 -0.50 10.06
N PRO A 189 29.01 -1.66 10.51
CA PRO A 189 30.42 -1.98 10.28
C PRO A 189 30.75 -1.95 8.78
N GLN A 190 31.95 -1.47 8.43
CA GLN A 190 32.36 -1.28 7.04
C GLN A 190 32.12 -2.52 6.17
N GLY A 191 31.40 -2.33 5.06
CA GLY A 191 31.07 -3.38 4.11
C GLY A 191 30.01 -4.39 4.57
N LYS A 192 29.48 -4.26 5.79
CA LYS A 192 28.50 -5.19 6.37
C LYS A 192 27.14 -4.52 6.54
N ALA A 193 26.08 -5.31 6.39
CA ALA A 193 24.73 -4.87 6.72
C ALA A 193 24.60 -4.63 8.23
N CYS A 194 23.76 -3.66 8.63
CA CYS A 194 23.41 -3.48 10.03
C CYS A 194 22.73 -4.74 10.59
N SER A 195 22.85 -4.95 11.90
CA SER A 195 22.38 -6.17 12.58
C SER A 195 20.89 -6.43 12.35
N ILE A 196 20.06 -5.38 12.38
CA ILE A 196 18.61 -5.48 12.13
C ILE A 196 18.34 -5.91 10.70
N TYR A 197 18.95 -5.27 9.70
CA TYR A 197 18.73 -5.62 8.29
C TYR A 197 19.18 -7.04 7.99
N ARG A 198 20.36 -7.42 8.50
CA ARG A 198 20.90 -8.78 8.36
C ARG A 198 19.94 -9.82 8.94
N CYS A 199 19.34 -9.55 10.09
CA CYS A 199 18.35 -10.45 10.68
C CYS A 199 17.04 -10.47 9.86
N CYS A 200 16.42 -9.31 9.68
CA CYS A 200 15.09 -9.17 9.08
C CYS A 200 15.07 -9.58 7.60
N ALA A 201 15.84 -8.89 6.75
CA ALA A 201 15.75 -9.04 5.30
C ALA A 201 16.62 -10.18 4.75
N ASN A 202 17.80 -10.43 5.33
CA ASN A 202 18.72 -11.43 4.80
C ASN A 202 18.44 -12.83 5.36
N LYS A 203 18.30 -12.96 6.69
CA LYS A 203 18.08 -14.25 7.35
C LYS A 203 16.61 -14.67 7.30
N HIS A 204 15.70 -13.86 7.83
CA HIS A 204 14.27 -14.22 7.96
C HIS A 204 13.42 -13.89 6.72
N ARG A 205 13.96 -13.12 5.78
CA ARG A 205 13.27 -12.71 4.55
C ARG A 205 11.96 -11.94 4.79
N TYR A 206 11.86 -11.28 5.94
CA TYR A 206 10.70 -10.45 6.26
C TYR A 206 10.69 -9.16 5.44
N THR A 207 9.49 -8.58 5.28
CA THR A 207 9.37 -7.23 4.70
C THR A 207 10.05 -6.24 5.63
N ASN A 208 9.72 -6.31 6.92
CA ASN A 208 10.30 -5.48 7.96
C ASN A 208 10.21 -6.25 9.31
N CYS A 209 10.76 -5.69 10.38
CA CYS A 209 10.70 -6.32 11.69
C CYS A 209 9.29 -6.47 12.24
N GLY A 210 8.29 -5.78 11.68
CA GLY A 210 6.88 -5.92 12.04
C GLY A 210 6.25 -7.27 11.68
N ASN A 211 7.02 -8.18 11.05
CA ASN A 211 6.63 -9.58 10.86
C ASN A 211 7.28 -10.53 11.89
N CYS A 212 7.99 -9.98 12.88
CA CYS A 212 8.67 -10.75 13.93
C CYS A 212 7.84 -10.68 15.22
N ALA A 213 7.48 -11.83 15.80
CA ALA A 213 6.73 -11.85 17.06
C ALA A 213 7.52 -11.25 18.24
N ASP A 214 8.85 -11.25 18.15
CA ASP A 214 9.74 -10.77 19.22
C ASP A 214 10.12 -9.29 19.07
N VAL A 215 9.55 -8.52 18.12
CA VAL A 215 9.93 -7.10 17.99
C VAL A 215 9.28 -6.27 19.10
N PRO A 216 10.05 -5.42 19.84
CA PRO A 216 11.49 -5.17 19.74
C PRO A 216 12.33 -6.24 20.47
N CYS A 217 13.27 -6.86 19.77
CA CYS A 217 14.13 -7.90 20.34
C CYS A 217 15.49 -7.35 20.79
N GLU A 218 16.35 -8.21 21.35
CA GLU A 218 17.70 -7.83 21.78
C GLU A 218 18.55 -7.19 20.67
N ILE A 219 18.35 -7.57 19.40
CA ILE A 219 19.05 -6.94 18.27
C ILE A 219 18.74 -5.45 18.20
N TRP A 220 17.50 -5.04 18.50
CA TRP A 220 17.12 -3.63 18.53
C TRP A 220 17.82 -2.89 19.67
N LYS A 221 17.81 -3.47 20.87
CA LYS A 221 18.46 -2.90 22.06
C LYS A 221 19.97 -2.70 21.85
N MET A 222 20.62 -3.65 21.17
CA MET A 222 22.04 -3.57 20.82
C MET A 222 22.39 -2.50 19.77
N THR A 223 21.41 -1.94 19.06
CA THR A 223 21.64 -0.86 18.06
C THR A 223 21.51 0.55 18.63
N ARG A 224 21.54 0.67 19.96
CA ARG A 224 21.48 1.95 20.65
C ARG A 224 22.65 2.85 20.27
N ASP A 225 22.35 4.11 19.98
CA ASP A 225 23.34 5.17 19.91
C ASP A 225 23.82 5.50 21.34
N PRO A 226 25.12 5.34 21.66
CA PRO A 226 25.67 5.62 22.99
C PRO A 226 25.49 7.07 23.45
N SER A 227 25.28 8.01 22.53
CA SER A 227 25.03 9.42 22.83
C SER A 227 23.59 9.71 23.29
N MET A 228 22.66 8.76 23.09
CA MET A 228 21.27 8.90 23.51
C MET A 228 21.06 8.49 24.96
N THR A 229 20.19 9.20 25.67
CA THR A 229 19.67 8.77 26.97
C THR A 229 18.75 7.55 26.82
N ASP A 230 18.58 6.77 27.89
CA ASP A 230 17.72 5.58 27.89
C ASP A 230 16.29 5.92 27.44
N SER A 231 15.70 6.96 28.05
CA SER A 231 14.35 7.42 27.72
C SER A 231 14.20 7.85 26.24
N LYS A 232 15.20 8.54 25.67
CA LYS A 232 15.15 8.91 24.24
C LYS A 232 15.26 7.68 23.34
N PHE A 233 16.06 6.69 23.74
CA PHE A 233 16.22 5.47 22.98
C PHE A 233 14.95 4.61 23.00
N GLU A 234 14.32 4.47 24.17
CA GLU A 234 13.03 3.78 24.32
C GLU A 234 11.92 4.45 23.50
N ALA A 235 11.84 5.79 23.54
CA ALA A 235 10.89 6.53 22.70
C ALA A 235 11.12 6.27 21.20
N SER A 236 12.38 6.23 20.75
CA SER A 236 12.71 5.89 19.36
C SER A 236 12.31 4.46 18.98
N ILE A 237 12.47 3.49 19.89
CA ILE A 237 12.00 2.11 19.67
C ILE A 237 10.48 2.11 19.49
N GLN A 238 9.75 2.79 20.38
CA GLN A 238 8.29 2.83 20.32
C GLN A 238 7.79 3.45 19.03
N GLU A 239 8.33 4.60 18.63
CA GLU A 239 7.99 5.27 17.36
C GLU A 239 8.19 4.33 16.16
N ARG A 240 9.33 3.64 16.12
CA ARG A 240 9.64 2.69 15.05
C ARG A 240 8.72 1.48 15.05
N ILE A 241 8.26 1.01 16.21
CA ILE A 241 7.25 -0.05 16.31
C ILE A 241 5.92 0.45 15.74
N ASP A 242 5.48 1.65 16.12
CA ASP A 242 4.21 2.21 15.67
C ASP A 242 4.18 2.37 14.14
N HIS A 243 5.30 2.80 13.53
CA HIS A 243 5.45 2.81 12.08
C HIS A 243 5.33 1.40 11.46
N LEU A 244 5.89 0.36 12.10
CA LEU A 244 5.80 -1.01 11.62
C LEU A 244 4.37 -1.57 11.71
N LYS A 245 3.61 -1.21 12.75
CA LYS A 245 2.20 -1.59 12.90
C LYS A 245 1.33 -1.01 11.78
N GLY A 246 1.60 0.25 11.40
CA GLY A 246 0.86 0.92 10.32
C GLY A 246 1.06 0.34 8.92
N VAL A 247 2.06 -0.53 8.73
CA VAL A 247 2.45 -1.02 7.38
C VAL A 247 2.64 -2.54 7.28
N SER A 248 2.41 -3.31 8.35
CA SER A 248 2.55 -4.77 8.35
C SER A 248 1.17 -5.45 8.17
N PRO A 249 0.99 -6.32 7.14
CA PRO A 249 -0.28 -7.02 6.92
C PRO A 249 -0.66 -8.01 8.03
N TYR A 250 0.30 -8.45 8.85
CA TYR A 250 0.11 -9.53 9.82
C TYR A 250 0.44 -9.12 11.25
N GLY A 251 0.61 -7.81 11.49
CA GLY A 251 0.72 -7.21 12.82
C GLY A 251 1.97 -7.58 13.63
N VAL A 252 2.51 -6.56 14.27
CA VAL A 252 2.83 -6.60 15.71
C VAL A 252 1.84 -5.69 16.42
#